data_AF-A0A450YAI0-F1
#
_entry.id   AF-A0A450YAI0-F1
#
_cell.length_a   1.000
_cell.length_b   1.000
_cell.length_c   1.000
_cell.angle_alpha   90.00
_cell.angle_beta   90.00
_cell.angle_gamma   90.00
#
_symmetry.space_group_name_H-M   'P 1'
#
loop_
_entity.id
_entity.type
_entity.pdbx_description
1 polymer ?
#
loop_
_entity_poly.entity_id
_entity_poly.type
_entity_poly.pdbx_seq_one_letter_code
_entity_poly.pdbx_strand_id
1 'polypeptide(L)' 'MHMSSRRYQKALDRHQVMVLPPTVDEYVSQNNMVRSIDIYIDTLDIMELGFGNTQPVTGPGQPAYDPAAL' A
#
# COMPACT_ATOMS: atom_id res chain seq x y z
N MET A 1 4.91 5.09 29.72
CA MET A 1 3.91 4.38 28.90
C MET A 1 4.59 4.06 27.56
N HIS A 2 5.19 2.87 27.41
CA HIS A 2 5.96 2.53 26.19
C HIS A 2 5.03 1.92 25.14
N MET A 3 4.83 2.62 24.03
CA MET A 3 4.20 2.08 22.82
C MET A 3 5.09 0.98 22.24
N SER A 4 4.60 -0.26 22.23
CA SER A 4 5.34 -1.40 21.68
C SER A 4 5.39 -1.29 20.15
N SER A 5 6.48 -0.72 19.61
CA SER A 5 6.77 -0.72 18.17
C SER A 5 6.91 -2.18 17.69
N ARG A 6 6.11 -2.57 16.68
CA ARG A 6 6.24 -3.89 16.04
C ARG A 6 7.57 -3.94 15.30
N ARG A 7 8.50 -4.78 15.76
CA ARG A 7 9.81 -4.99 15.12
C ARG A 7 9.70 -5.57 13.71
N TYR A 8 8.65 -6.38 13.47
CA TYR A 8 8.50 -7.11 12.22
C TYR A 8 7.09 -7.01 11.59
N GLN A 9 7.01 -7.05 10.26
CA GLN A 9 5.80 -7.15 9.47
C GLN A 9 5.11 -8.49 9.71
N LYS A 10 3.78 -8.51 9.68
CA LYS A 10 2.99 -9.75 9.74
C LYS A 10 3.20 -10.53 8.44
N ALA A 11 3.84 -11.68 8.51
CA ALA A 11 3.97 -12.56 7.36
C ALA A 11 2.66 -13.33 7.08
N LEU A 12 2.39 -13.60 5.81
CA LEU A 12 1.37 -14.55 5.37
C LEU A 12 1.88 -15.99 5.59
N ASP A 13 0.96 -16.96 5.71
CA ASP A 13 1.33 -18.37 5.80
C ASP A 13 1.98 -18.82 4.47
N ARG A 14 3.18 -19.42 4.55
CA ARG A 14 3.95 -19.90 3.38
C ARG A 14 3.26 -21.01 2.59
N HIS A 15 2.25 -21.66 3.15
CA HIS A 15 1.46 -22.70 2.48
C HIS A 15 0.20 -22.14 1.80
N GLN A 16 0.01 -20.82 1.84
CA GLN A 16 -1.11 -20.16 1.19
C GLN A 16 -0.90 -20.12 -0.33
N VAL A 17 -1.71 -20.86 -1.08
CA VAL A 17 -1.71 -20.80 -2.55
C VAL A 17 -2.52 -19.57 -3.00
N MET A 18 -1.86 -18.63 -3.67
CA MET A 18 -2.53 -17.52 -4.35
C MET A 18 -1.93 -17.38 -5.75
N VAL A 19 -2.75 -17.57 -6.78
CA VAL A 19 -2.33 -17.29 -8.17
C VAL A 19 -2.38 -15.77 -8.34
N LEU A 20 -1.21 -15.15 -8.39
CA LEU A 20 -1.08 -13.70 -8.60
C LEU A 20 -1.08 -13.41 -10.12
N PRO A 21 -1.89 -12.43 -10.59
CA PRO A 21 -1.74 -11.87 -11.91
C PRO A 21 -0.44 -11.07 -12.01
N PRO A 22 0.06 -10.83 -13.23
CA PRO A 22 1.25 -10.03 -13.49
C PRO A 22 1.30 -8.66 -12.80
N THR A 23 0.15 -8.01 -12.55
CA THR A 23 0.09 -6.75 -11.81
C THR A 23 -1.14 -6.69 -10.89
N VAL A 24 -1.07 -5.85 -9.85
CA VAL A 24 -2.25 -5.59 -9.00
C VAL A 24 -3.41 -4.99 -9.81
N ASP A 25 -3.09 -4.19 -10.82
CA ASP A 25 -4.07 -3.55 -11.71
C ASP A 25 -4.91 -4.58 -12.49
N GLU A 26 -4.32 -5.73 -12.82
CA GLU A 26 -5.01 -6.83 -13.50
C GLU A 26 -6.05 -7.56 -12.63
N TYR A 27 -6.06 -7.35 -11.31
CA TYR A 27 -7.20 -7.76 -10.47
C TYR A 27 -8.44 -6.89 -10.68
N VAL A 28 -8.26 -5.70 -11.23
CA VAL A 28 -9.31 -4.69 -11.37
C VAL A 28 -9.73 -4.63 -12.84
N SER A 29 -10.92 -5.15 -13.13
CA SER A 29 -11.51 -5.04 -14.47
C SER A 29 -11.45 -3.59 -15.00
N GLN A 30 -11.25 -3.42 -16.31
CA GLN A 30 -11.25 -2.12 -16.97
C GLN A 30 -12.55 -1.33 -16.75
N ASN A 31 -13.67 -2.04 -16.59
CA ASN A 31 -15.00 -1.45 -16.36
C ASN A 31 -15.37 -1.37 -14.86
N ASN A 32 -14.41 -1.64 -13.97
CA ASN A 32 -14.67 -1.57 -12.54
C ASN A 32 -14.83 -0.11 -12.13
N MET A 33 -15.93 0.20 -11.43
CA MET A 33 -16.23 1.54 -10.93
C MET A 33 -15.12 2.11 -10.04
N VAL A 34 -14.30 1.28 -9.39
CA VAL A 34 -13.16 1.74 -8.58
C VAL A 34 -12.19 2.62 -9.39
N ARG A 35 -12.05 2.40 -10.70
CA ARG A 35 -11.19 3.21 -11.59
C ARG A 35 -11.68 4.65 -11.75
N SER A 36 -12.95 4.94 -11.44
CA SER A 36 -13.45 6.32 -11.41
C SER A 36 -12.81 7.15 -10.30
N ILE A 37 -12.27 6.51 -9.26
CA ILE A 37 -11.54 7.17 -8.18
C ILE A 37 -10.22 7.73 -8.73
N ASP A 38 -9.49 6.95 -9.54
CA ASP A 38 -8.23 7.40 -10.16
C ASP A 38 -8.48 8.62 -11.05
N ILE A 39 -9.50 8.55 -11.92
CA ILE A 39 -9.92 9.65 -12.80
C ILE A 39 -10.30 10.90 -11.99
N TYR A 40 -11.02 10.73 -10.88
CA TYR A 40 -11.39 11.86 -10.02
C TYR A 40 -10.16 12.48 -9.35
N ILE A 41 -9.25 11.67 -8.81
CA ILE A 41 -8.02 12.13 -8.17
C ILE A 41 -7.16 12.94 -9.14
N ASP A 42 -7.07 12.52 -10.41
CA ASP A 42 -6.32 13.23 -11.46
C ASP A 42 -6.85 14.66 -11.72
N THR A 43 -8.08 14.96 -11.33
CA THR A 43 -8.67 16.31 -11.45
C THR A 43 -8.43 17.22 -10.25
N LEU A 44 -7.90 16.68 -9.15
CA LEU A 44 -7.74 17.42 -7.91
C LEU A 44 -6.38 18.11 -7.83
N ASP A 45 -6.36 19.39 -7.43
CA ASP A 45 -5.14 20.00 -6.93
C ASP A 45 -4.91 19.54 -5.48
N ILE A 46 -4.11 18.49 -5.34
CA ILE A 46 -3.78 17.88 -4.05
C ILE A 46 -3.09 18.89 -3.11
N MET A 47 -2.36 19.88 -3.65
CA MET A 47 -1.70 20.91 -2.86
C MET A 47 -2.69 21.97 -2.37
N GLU A 48 -3.62 22.40 -3.22
CA GLU A 48 -4.70 23.33 -2.85
C GLU A 48 -5.65 22.72 -1.81
N LEU A 49 -5.88 21.41 -1.89
CA LEU A 49 -6.64 20.64 -0.89
C LEU A 49 -5.92 20.50 0.46
N GLY A 50 -4.70 21.02 0.61
CA GLY A 50 -3.97 21.07 1.87
C GLY A 50 -3.27 19.76 2.27
N PHE A 51 -3.11 18.82 1.34
CA PHE A 51 -2.32 17.62 1.60
C PHE A 51 -0.81 17.97 1.62
N GLY A 52 -0.23 18.05 2.83
CA GLY A 52 1.16 18.46 3.02
C GLY A 52 2.21 17.34 2.90
N ASN A 53 1.80 16.07 2.88
CA ASN A 53 2.67 14.89 2.75
C ASN A 53 2.67 14.33 1.32
N THR A 54 2.58 15.19 0.32
CA THR A 54 2.64 14.84 -1.10
C THR A 54 4.06 14.53 -1.57
N GLN A 55 5.05 14.93 -0.79
CA GLN A 55 6.44 14.60 -1.05
C GLN A 55 6.77 13.21 -0.47
N PRO A 56 7.63 12.43 -1.15
CA PRO A 56 8.11 11.17 -0.62
C PRO A 56 8.68 11.34 0.80
N VAL A 57 8.21 10.52 1.74
CA VAL A 57 8.73 10.49 3.11
C VAL A 57 10.18 10.01 3.09
N THR A 58 11.08 10.81 3.64
CA THR A 58 12.54 10.54 3.72
C THR A 58 12.98 9.77 4.99
N GLY A 59 12.03 9.21 5.77
CA GLY A 59 12.25 8.46 7.01
C GLY A 59 12.03 6.93 6.90
N PRO A 60 12.30 6.12 7.95
CA PRO A 60 12.19 4.67 7.87
C PRO A 60 10.74 4.25 7.61
N GLY A 61 10.55 3.49 6.52
CA GLY A 61 9.26 3.06 6.01
C GLY A 61 8.63 1.89 6.79
N GLN A 62 8.04 0.96 6.06
CA GLN A 62 7.44 -0.25 6.64
C GLN A 62 8.42 -1.00 7.56
N PRO A 63 7.95 -1.63 8.66
CA PRO A 63 8.77 -2.43 9.57
C PRO A 63 9.59 -3.50 8.84
N ALA A 64 10.64 -4.05 9.46
CA ALA A 64 11.39 -5.15 8.86
C ALA A 64 10.51 -6.41 8.70
N TYR A 65 10.86 -7.37 7.84
CA TYR A 65 10.23 -8.71 7.89
C TYR A 65 10.85 -9.55 9.01
N ASP A 66 10.09 -10.50 9.57
CA ASP A 66 10.58 -11.44 10.58
C ASP A 66 11.64 -12.37 9.95
N PRO A 67 12.87 -12.50 10.51
CA PRO A 67 13.89 -13.40 10.00
C PRO A 67 13.46 -14.87 9.91
N ALA A 68 12.49 -15.29 10.72
CA ALA A 68 11.93 -16.64 10.70
C ALA A 68 10.82 -16.82 9.63
N ALA A 69 10.37 -15.74 9.00
CA ALA A 69 9.43 -15.76 7.89
C ALA A 69 10.11 -15.79 6.51
N LEU A 70 11.45 -15.82 6.47
CA LEU A 70 12.27 -16.05 5.27
C LEU A 70 12.48 -17.55 5.01
#